data_AF-B4X4M7-F1
#
_entry.id   AF-B4X4M7-F1
#
_cell.length_a   1.000
_cell.length_b   1.000
_cell.length_c   1.000
_cell.angle_alpha   90.00
_cell.angle_beta   90.00
_cell.angle_gamma   90.00
#
_symmetry.space_group_name_H-M   'P 1'
#
loop_
_entity.id
_entity.type
_entity.pdbx_description
1 polymer ?
#
loop_
_entity_poly.entity_id
_entity_poly.type
_entity_poly.pdbx_seq_one_letter_code
_entity_poly.pdbx_strand_id
1 'polypeptide(L)'
;MYSIQGKEVAMISEKDIPDWNDESKAGLFEWWHEMANRGMAFHPDDSPSTIVFIESGEPMFTAGACRKLESILVRMEHQHGNSIYDAGFQAVWECLATS
;
A
#
# COMPACT_ATOMS: atom_id res chain seq x y z
N MET A 1 16.60 5.88 -33.71
CA MET A 1 17.11 5.84 -32.32
C MET A 1 16.10 6.60 -31.47
N TYR A 2 15.16 5.91 -30.84
CA TYR A 2 14.14 6.55 -30.01
C TYR A 2 14.70 6.65 -28.59
N SER A 3 14.95 7.88 -28.15
CA SER A 3 15.27 8.17 -26.75
C SER A 3 13.95 8.26 -25.99
N ILE A 4 13.60 7.19 -25.28
CA ILE A 4 12.57 7.22 -24.26
C ILE A 4 13.19 7.91 -23.04
N GLN A 5 12.82 9.16 -22.80
CA GLN A 5 13.08 9.82 -21.53
C GLN A 5 12.33 8.99 -20.47
N GLY A 6 13.06 8.12 -19.76
CA GLY A 6 12.54 7.39 -18.62
C GLY A 6 12.05 8.41 -17.61
N LYS A 7 10.75 8.49 -17.41
CA LYS A 7 10.15 9.31 -16.35
C LYS A 7 10.64 8.70 -15.04
N GLU A 8 11.53 9.38 -14.34
CA GLU A 8 11.97 8.99 -13.01
C GLU A 8 10.72 8.88 -12.12
N VAL A 9 10.29 7.65 -11.82
CA VAL A 9 9.18 7.44 -10.90
C VAL A 9 9.77 7.65 -9.51
N ALA A 10 9.51 8.81 -8.92
CA ALA A 10 9.96 9.10 -7.58
C ALA A 10 9.36 8.05 -6.62
N MET A 11 10.21 7.42 -5.81
CA MET A 11 9.79 6.49 -4.77
C MET A 11 8.76 7.14 -3.83
N ILE A 12 7.79 6.35 -3.38
CA ILE A 12 6.73 6.80 -2.48
C ILE A 12 7.32 6.98 -1.08
N SER A 13 7.12 8.16 -0.50
CA SER A 13 7.69 8.51 0.80
C SER A 13 6.66 8.40 1.93
N GLU A 14 7.13 8.42 3.17
CA GLU A 14 6.29 8.25 4.37
C GLU A 14 5.16 9.29 4.50
N LYS A 15 5.33 10.47 3.89
CA LYS A 15 4.31 11.52 3.87
C LYS A 15 3.16 11.21 2.90
N ASP A 16 3.39 10.33 1.94
CA ASP A 16 2.43 9.94 0.91
C ASP A 16 1.58 8.74 1.36
N ILE A 17 2.04 8.02 2.39
CA ILE A 17 1.32 6.93 3.04
C ILE A 17 0.25 7.53 3.96
N PRO A 18 -1.05 7.20 3.79
CA PRO A 18 -2.10 7.66 4.68
C PRO A 18 -1.93 7.10 6.10
N ASP A 19 -2.32 7.89 7.09
CA ASP A 19 -2.36 7.42 8.47
C ASP A 19 -3.62 6.58 8.73
N TRP A 20 -3.47 5.51 9.50
CA TRP A 20 -4.61 4.74 10.01
C TRP A 20 -5.02 5.28 11.38
N ASN A 21 -5.92 6.27 11.37
CA ASN A 21 -6.39 6.99 12.56
C ASN A 21 -7.74 6.47 13.10
N ASP A 22 -8.60 5.93 12.23
CA ASP A 22 -9.82 5.24 12.64
C ASP A 22 -9.51 3.75 12.81
N GLU A 23 -9.30 3.31 14.05
CA GLU A 23 -8.93 1.93 14.34
C GLU A 23 -10.12 0.96 14.37
N SER A 24 -11.30 1.37 13.89
CA SER A 24 -12.45 0.48 13.73
C SER A 24 -12.29 -0.46 12.51
N LYS A 25 -13.19 -1.44 12.37
CA LYS A 25 -13.25 -2.29 11.17
C LYS A 25 -13.58 -1.50 9.91
N ALA A 26 -14.36 -0.42 10.03
CA ALA A 26 -14.65 0.46 8.91
C ALA A 26 -13.38 1.22 8.50
N GLY A 27 -12.64 1.79 9.46
CA GLY A 27 -11.39 2.46 9.20
C GLY A 27 -10.29 1.55 8.62
N LEU A 28 -10.27 0.27 8.99
CA LEU A 28 -9.42 -0.74 8.35
C LEU A 28 -9.70 -0.87 6.84
N PHE A 29 -10.98 -1.01 6.46
CA PHE A 29 -11.40 -1.05 5.06
C PHE A 29 -11.07 0.25 4.33
N GLU A 30 -11.40 1.40 4.91
CA GLU A 30 -11.17 2.72 4.29
C GLU A 30 -9.68 2.97 4.02
N TRP A 31 -8.81 2.58 4.94
CA TRP A 31 -7.36 2.72 4.72
C TRP A 31 -6.87 1.86 3.55
N TRP A 32 -7.31 0.59 3.47
CA TRP A 32 -6.99 -0.28 2.34
C TRP A 32 -7.57 0.24 1.02
N HIS A 33 -8.78 0.80 1.05
CA HIS A 33 -9.43 1.38 -0.12
C HIS A 33 -8.70 2.64 -0.61
N GLU A 34 -8.22 3.48 0.29
CA GLU A 34 -7.36 4.62 -0.06
C GLU A 34 -6.03 4.17 -0.68
N MET A 35 -5.38 3.15 -0.11
CA MET A 35 -4.16 2.56 -0.68
C MET A 35 -4.40 1.97 -2.08
N ALA A 36 -5.51 1.24 -2.27
CA ALA A 36 -5.88 0.64 -3.55
C ALA A 36 -6.16 1.70 -4.63
N ASN A 37 -6.93 2.73 -4.31
CA ASN A 37 -7.21 3.84 -5.24
C ASN A 37 -5.96 4.61 -5.67
N ARG A 38 -4.92 4.64 -4.82
CA ARG A 38 -3.62 5.25 -5.14
C ARG A 38 -2.68 4.31 -5.91
N GLY A 39 -3.09 3.07 -6.19
CA GLY A 39 -2.25 2.06 -6.82
C GLY A 39 -1.10 1.58 -5.92
N MET A 40 -1.26 1.70 -4.60
CA MET A 40 -0.23 1.37 -3.61
C MET A 40 -0.60 0.12 -2.78
N ALA A 41 -1.71 -0.55 -3.08
CA ALA A 41 -2.11 -1.76 -2.36
C ALA A 41 -1.18 -2.95 -2.70
N PHE A 42 -0.85 -3.73 -1.68
CA PHE A 42 -0.06 -4.95 -1.74
C PHE A 42 -0.61 -5.96 -0.72
N HIS A 43 -0.17 -7.21 -0.77
CA HIS A 43 -0.65 -8.24 0.16
C HIS A 43 -0.18 -7.93 1.59
N PRO A 44 -1.01 -8.09 2.64
CA PRO A 44 -0.64 -7.73 4.01
C PRO A 44 0.63 -8.42 4.55
N ASP A 45 0.92 -9.63 4.09
CA ASP A 45 2.12 -10.40 4.50
C ASP A 45 3.38 -10.04 3.69
N ASP A 46 3.25 -9.31 2.58
CA ASP A 46 4.41 -8.88 1.81
C ASP A 46 5.12 -7.75 2.54
N SER A 47 6.44 -7.86 2.70
CA SER A 47 7.22 -6.75 3.24
C SER A 47 7.16 -5.57 2.26
N PRO A 48 6.83 -4.35 2.71
CA PRO A 48 6.87 -3.17 1.85
C PRO A 48 8.24 -2.96 1.18
N SER A 49 9.32 -3.40 1.84
CA SER A 49 10.69 -3.31 1.32
C SER A 49 10.97 -4.20 0.10
N THR A 50 10.14 -5.23 -0.13
CA THR A 50 10.27 -6.12 -1.29
C THR A 50 9.40 -5.70 -2.47
N ILE A 51 8.55 -4.69 -2.30
CA ILE A 51 7.69 -4.18 -3.37
C ILE A 51 8.50 -3.27 -4.29
N VAL A 52 8.51 -3.60 -5.58
CA VAL A 52 9.29 -2.92 -6.62
C VAL A 52 8.40 -2.53 -7.80
N PHE A 53 8.81 -1.51 -8.55
CA PHE A 53 8.22 -1.25 -9.86
C PHE A 53 8.62 -2.34 -10.85
N ILE A 54 7.66 -3.00 -11.51
CA ILE A 54 7.93 -4.11 -12.44
C ILE A 54 8.87 -3.70 -13.58
N GLU A 55 8.71 -2.48 -14.09
CA GLU A 55 9.49 -2.00 -15.25
C GLU A 55 10.97 -1.78 -14.93
N SER A 56 11.29 -1.32 -13.73
CA SER A 56 12.65 -0.94 -13.35
C SER A 56 13.32 -1.90 -12.36
N GLY A 57 12.53 -2.67 -11.60
CA GLY A 57 13.02 -3.44 -10.45
C GLY A 57 13.41 -2.58 -9.25
N GLU A 58 13.25 -1.26 -9.33
CA GLU A 58 13.58 -0.34 -8.24
C GLU A 58 12.51 -0.39 -7.15
N PRO A 59 12.86 -0.15 -5.87
CA PRO A 59 11.90 -0.09 -4.77
C PRO A 59 10.75 0.88 -5.04
N MET A 60 9.53 0.44 -4.76
CA MET A 60 8.35 1.32 -4.85
C MET A 60 8.32 2.33 -3.69
N PHE A 61 8.69 1.87 -2.51
CA PHE A 61 8.63 2.64 -1.27
C PHE A 61 10.05 3.01 -0.79
N THR A 62 10.18 4.23 -0.30
CA THR A 62 11.38 4.61 0.46
C THR A 62 11.47 3.84 1.78
N ALA A 63 12.67 3.78 2.38
CA ALA A 63 12.84 3.17 3.69
C ALA A 63 11.98 3.81 4.80
N GLY A 64 11.67 5.10 4.69
CA GLY A 64 10.74 5.80 5.59
C GLY A 64 9.31 5.28 5.45
N ALA A 65 8.83 5.18 4.20
CA ALA A 65 7.52 4.60 3.89
C ALA A 65 7.41 3.14 4.37
N CYS A 66 8.44 2.31 4.15
CA CYS A 66 8.43 0.92 4.61
C CYS A 66 8.21 0.81 6.12
N ARG A 67 8.97 1.57 6.92
CA ARG A 67 8.81 1.58 8.40
C ARG A 67 7.42 2.02 8.83
N LYS A 68 6.84 3.02 8.16
CA LYS A 68 5.48 3.50 8.45
C LYS A 68 4.44 2.44 8.12
N LEU A 69 4.54 1.82 6.95
CA LEU A 69 3.65 0.74 6.51
C LEU A 69 3.73 -0.46 7.45
N GLU A 70 4.93 -0.94 7.78
CA GLU A 70 5.14 -2.02 8.75
C GLU A 70 4.51 -1.70 10.11
N SER A 71 4.69 -0.47 10.60
CA SER A 71 4.08 -0.04 11.86
C SER A 71 2.55 -0.01 11.80
N ILE A 72 1.96 0.36 10.66
CA ILE A 72 0.49 0.35 10.48
C ILE A 72 -0.01 -1.09 10.39
N LEU A 73 0.61 -1.94 9.58
CA LEU A 73 0.22 -3.33 9.37
C LEU A 73 0.28 -4.12 10.69
N VAL A 74 1.36 -3.97 11.47
CA VAL A 74 1.49 -4.60 12.79
C VAL A 74 0.38 -4.14 13.74
N ARG A 75 0.01 -2.86 13.72
CA ARG A 75 -1.11 -2.34 14.54
C ARG A 75 -2.45 -2.92 14.09
N MET A 76 -2.70 -2.98 12.78
CA MET A 76 -3.92 -3.55 12.22
C MET A 76 -4.06 -5.04 12.57
N GLU A 77 -3.00 -5.82 12.37
CA GLU A 77 -2.95 -7.25 12.69
C GLU A 77 -3.14 -7.46 14.20
N HIS A 78 -2.45 -6.71 15.05
CA HIS A 78 -2.60 -6.83 16.50
C HIS A 78 -4.04 -6.55 16.97
N GLN A 79 -4.73 -5.61 16.34
CA GLN A 79 -6.08 -5.19 16.77
C GLN A 79 -7.21 -5.99 16.13
N HIS A 80 -7.05 -6.41 14.87
CA HIS A 80 -8.11 -7.01 14.07
C HIS A 80 -7.78 -8.42 13.58
N GLY A 81 -6.55 -8.91 13.81
CA GLY A 81 -6.07 -10.20 13.34
C GLY A 81 -6.30 -10.38 11.84
N ASN A 82 -6.86 -11.53 11.47
CA ASN A 82 -7.07 -11.92 10.08
C ASN A 82 -8.09 -11.04 9.33
N SER A 83 -8.84 -10.15 9.99
CA SER A 83 -9.74 -9.24 9.28
C SER A 83 -9.00 -8.26 8.36
N ILE A 84 -7.68 -8.11 8.52
CA ILE A 84 -6.84 -7.34 7.60
C ILE A 84 -6.87 -7.89 6.16
N TYR A 85 -6.92 -9.22 6.00
CA TYR A 85 -6.94 -9.86 4.69
C TYR A 85 -8.28 -9.64 3.98
N ASP A 86 -9.38 -9.81 4.72
CA ASP A 86 -10.73 -9.61 4.19
C ASP A 86 -10.93 -8.15 3.75
N ALA A 87 -10.49 -7.20 4.59
CA ALA A 87 -10.58 -5.77 4.30
C ALA A 87 -9.71 -5.38 3.09
N GLY A 88 -8.46 -5.83 3.04
CA GLY A 88 -7.56 -5.57 1.92
C GLY A 88 -8.08 -6.16 0.60
N PHE A 89 -8.56 -7.41 0.62
CA PHE A 89 -9.14 -8.05 -0.55
C PHE A 89 -10.39 -7.31 -1.05
N GLN A 90 -11.32 -7.00 -0.15
CA GLN A 90 -12.55 -6.29 -0.51
C GLN A 90 -12.24 -4.92 -1.11
N ALA A 91 -11.36 -4.14 -0.47
CA ALA A 91 -10.97 -2.81 -0.93
C ALA A 91 -10.37 -2.83 -2.35
N VAL A 92 -9.42 -3.74 -2.60
CA VAL A 92 -8.80 -3.88 -3.93
C VAL A 92 -9.82 -4.33 -4.97
N TRP A 93 -10.68 -5.29 -4.63
CA TRP A 93 -11.71 -5.77 -5.54
C TRP A 93 -12.69 -4.67 -5.94
N GLU A 94 -13.12 -3.83 -5.00
CA GLU A 94 -14.01 -2.70 -5.28
C GLU A 94 -13.36 -1.68 -6.22
N CYS A 95 -12.10 -1.31 -6.00
CA CYS A 95 -11.38 -0.41 -6.92
C CYS A 95 -11.30 -1.00 -8.34
N LEU A 96 -10.94 -2.29 -8.47
CA LEU A 96 -10.83 -2.96 -9.77
C LEU A 96 -12.19 -3.13 -10.47
N ALA A 97 -13.27 -3.38 -9.72
CA ALA A 97 -14.61 -3.50 -10.29
C ALA A 97 -15.15 -2.17 -10.84
N THR A 98 -14.61 -1.03 -10.39
CA THR A 98 -14.98 0.31 -10.83
C THR A 98 -14.05 0.91 -11.89
N SER A 99 -12.97 0.20 -12.27
CA SER A 99 -11.94 0.63 -13.23
C SER A 99 -12.24 0.16 -14.65
#